data_AF-A0A969JDS1-F1
#
_entry.id   AF-A0A969JDS1-F1
#
_cell.length_a   1.000
_cell.length_b   1.000
_cell.length_c   1.000
_cell.angle_alpha   90.00
_cell.angle_beta   90.00
_cell.angle_gamma   90.00
#
_symmetry.space_group_name_H-M   'P 1'
#
loop_
_entity.id
_entity.type
_entity.pdbx_description
1 polymer ?
#
loop_
_entity_poly.entity_id
_entity_poly.type
_entity_poly.pdbx_seq_one_letter_code
_entity_poly.pdbx_strand_id
1 'polypeptide(L)'
;MATCRQANGHEVCIQRIKRSAKRYWEYKARVSVDGKQRPMELYDCRDRLRLPADGTIVPYWQDEAVDVVCALFRRRALMRQPMPKALGE
;
A
#
# COMPACT_ATOMS: atom_id res chain seq x y z
N MET A 1 0.77 -6.68 -16.63
CA MET A 1 -0.42 -5.86 -16.31
C MET A 1 -0.17 -5.15 -15.00
N ALA A 2 -0.19 -3.80 -14.99
CA ALA A 2 -0.16 -3.03 -13.76
C ALA A 2 -1.59 -2.99 -13.17
N THR A 3 -1.72 -3.03 -11.84
CA THR A 3 -3.02 -2.87 -11.18
C THR A 3 -3.16 -1.42 -10.74
N CYS A 4 -4.15 -0.71 -11.29
CA CYS A 4 -4.43 0.68 -10.98
C CYS A 4 -5.63 0.82 -10.04
N ARG A 5 -5.59 1.83 -9.16
CA ARG A 5 -6.64 2.18 -8.20
C ARG A 5 -6.69 3.69 -8.06
N GLN A 6 -7.90 4.23 -7.96
CA GLN A 6 -8.11 5.62 -7.59
C GLN A 6 -7.97 5.77 -6.06
N ALA A 7 -7.20 6.75 -5.62
CA ALA A 7 -7.03 7.11 -4.21
C ALA A 7 -6.83 8.62 -4.08
N ASN A 8 -7.60 9.27 -3.21
CA ASN A 8 -7.57 10.73 -2.98
C ASN A 8 -7.67 11.59 -4.26
N GLY A 9 -8.38 11.12 -5.29
CA GLY A 9 -8.51 11.83 -6.57
C GLY A 9 -7.35 11.61 -7.56
N HIS A 10 -6.35 10.82 -7.18
CA HIS A 10 -5.19 10.47 -8.01
C HIS A 10 -5.26 9.01 -8.47
N GLU A 11 -4.72 8.73 -9.65
CA GLU A 11 -4.56 7.37 -10.15
C GLU A 11 -3.23 6.78 -9.70
N VAL A 12 -3.29 5.72 -8.89
CA VAL A 12 -2.10 4.99 -8.47
C VAL A 12 -2.06 3.61 -9.11
N CYS A 13 -1.02 3.35 -9.88
CA CYS A 13 -0.76 2.06 -10.50
C CYS A 13 0.42 1.36 -9.84
N ILE A 14 0.20 0.15 -9.32
CA ILE A 14 1.28 -0.73 -8.84
C ILE A 14 1.92 -1.38 -10.07
N GLN A 15 3.14 -0.98 -10.38
CA GLN A 15 3.91 -1.54 -11.49
C GLN A 15 4.65 -2.80 -11.07
N ARG A 16 5.28 -2.76 -9.89
CA ARG A 16 5.97 -3.90 -9.29
C ARG A 16 5.81 -3.84 -7.79
N ILE A 17 5.62 -4.98 -7.16
CA ILE A 17 5.53 -5.08 -5.71
C ILE A 17 6.15 -6.39 -5.23
N LYS A 18 6.93 -6.30 -4.16
CA LYS A 18 7.55 -7.45 -3.50
C LYS A 18 7.40 -7.27 -1.99
N ARG A 19 6.73 -8.22 -1.35
CA ARG A 19 6.66 -8.27 0.11
C ARG A 19 7.98 -8.77 0.69
N SER A 20 8.38 -8.24 1.84
CA SER A 20 9.53 -8.73 2.59
C SER A 20 9.26 -10.14 3.14
N ALA A 21 10.30 -10.96 3.19
CA ALA A 21 10.24 -12.29 3.80
C ALA A 21 10.37 -12.24 5.33
N LYS A 22 11.10 -11.24 5.86
CA LYS A 22 11.34 -11.07 7.30
C LYS A 22 10.17 -10.35 7.99
N ARG A 23 9.60 -9.32 7.35
CA ARG A 23 8.50 -8.51 7.90
C ARG A 23 7.32 -8.54 6.95
N TYR A 24 6.27 -9.30 7.28
CA TYR A 24 5.15 -9.52 6.35
C TYR A 24 4.29 -8.26 6.10
N TRP A 25 4.45 -7.21 6.90
CA TRP A 25 3.83 -5.89 6.71
C TRP A 25 4.68 -4.94 5.87
N GLU A 26 5.92 -5.31 5.54
CA GLU A 26 6.82 -4.48 4.76
C GLU A 26 6.76 -4.86 3.27
N TYR A 27 6.58 -3.86 2.42
CA TYR A 27 6.49 -4.01 0.98
C TYR A 27 7.51 -3.11 0.30
N LYS A 28 8.19 -3.62 -0.72
CA LYS A 28 8.94 -2.81 -1.68
C LYS A 28 8.13 -2.70 -2.96
N ALA A 29 7.80 -1.50 -3.37
CA ALA A 29 6.96 -1.28 -4.53
C ALA A 29 7.50 -0.18 -5.45
N ARG A 30 7.30 -0.37 -6.76
CA ARG A 30 7.39 0.65 -7.78
C ARG A 30 5.97 1.00 -8.21
N VAL A 31 5.60 2.25 -8.04
CA VAL A 31 4.26 2.77 -8.34
C VAL A 31 4.34 3.86 -9.40
N SER A 32 3.24 4.10 -10.07
CA SER A 32 3.00 5.30 -10.87
C SER A 32 1.87 6.07 -10.24
N VAL A 33 2.00 7.39 -10.13
CA VAL A 33 0.95 8.29 -9.65
C VAL A 33 0.63 9.28 -10.76
N ASP A 34 -0.61 9.29 -11.25
CA ASP A 34 -1.05 10.07 -12.41
C ASP A 34 -0.11 9.94 -13.61
N GLY A 35 0.31 8.70 -13.88
CA GLY A 35 1.27 8.39 -14.96
C GLY A 35 2.74 8.69 -14.65
N LYS A 36 3.07 9.36 -13.53
CA LYS A 36 4.46 9.62 -13.11
C LYS A 36 5.01 8.45 -12.30
N GLN A 37 5.99 7.75 -12.89
CA GLN A 37 6.66 6.63 -12.25
C GLN A 37 7.57 7.08 -11.11
N ARG A 38 7.43 6.46 -9.95
CA ARG A 38 8.31 6.64 -8.80
C ARG A 38 9.40 5.57 -8.76
N PRO A 39 10.53 5.82 -8.07
CA PRO A 39 11.53 4.78 -7.84
C PRO A 39 10.96 3.62 -7.00
N MET A 40 11.76 2.59 -6.79
CA MET A 40 11.36 1.48 -5.93
C MET A 40 11.55 1.86 -4.46
N GLU A 41 10.46 2.01 -3.74
CA GLU A 41 10.43 2.52 -2.37
C GLU A 41 9.93 1.47 -1.39
N LEU A 42 10.20 1.67 -0.10
CA LEU A 42 9.76 0.79 0.98
C LEU A 42 8.50 1.36 1.63
N TYR A 43 7.56 0.48 1.94
CA TYR A 43 6.27 0.80 2.51
C TYR A 43 6.09 -0.06 3.76
N ASP A 44 5.96 0.59 4.92
CA ASP A 44 5.57 -0.07 6.15
C ASP A 44 4.04 0.00 6.29
N CYS A 45 3.38 -1.13 6.03
CA CYS A 45 1.93 -1.20 6.06
C CYS A 45 1.34 -1.48 7.44
N ARG A 46 2.18 -1.67 8.46
CA ARG A 46 1.73 -1.74 9.85
C ARG A 46 1.44 -0.33 10.36
N ASP A 47 2.38 0.59 10.12
CA ASP A 47 2.27 1.99 10.55
C ASP A 47 1.74 2.92 9.45
N ARG A 48 1.54 2.39 8.23
CA ARG A 48 1.05 3.12 7.03
C ARG A 48 1.98 4.28 6.65
N LEU A 49 3.24 3.93 6.41
CA LEU A 49 4.31 4.86 6.08
C LEU A 49 4.98 4.46 4.77
N ARG A 50 5.45 5.45 4.01
CA ARG A 50 6.43 5.30 2.93
C ARG A 50 7.80 5.77 3.43
N LEU A 51 8.82 5.02 3.04
CA LEU A 51 10.22 5.24 3.34
C LEU A 51 10.96 5.28 1.99
N PRO A 52 11.12 6.47 1.37
CA PRO A 52 11.95 6.68 0.20
C PRO A 52 13.42 6.39 0.51
N ALA A 53 14.24 6.28 -0.54
CA ALA A 53 15.67 6.04 -0.39
C ALA A 53 16.41 7.15 0.40
N ASP A 54 15.89 8.37 0.36
CA ASP A 54 16.43 9.54 1.09
C ASP A 54 16.18 9.49 2.61
N GLY A 55 15.47 8.48 3.11
CA GLY A 55 15.25 8.27 4.54
C GLY A 55 14.12 9.12 5.14
N THR A 56 13.47 9.99 4.37
CA THR A 56 12.30 10.74 4.84
C THR A 56 11.14 9.81 5.20
N ILE A 57 10.45 10.05 6.30
CA ILE A 57 9.24 9.29 6.63
C ILE A 57 8.03 10.04 6.06
N VAL A 58 7.29 9.41 5.16
CA VAL A 58 6.09 10.01 4.55
C VAL A 58 4.85 9.22 4.96
N PRO A 59 3.96 9.78 5.79
CA PRO A 59 2.76 9.10 6.25
C PRO A 59 1.66 9.06 5.18
N TYR A 60 0.72 8.13 5.34
CA TYR A 60 -0.33 7.87 4.34
C TYR A 60 -1.20 9.08 3.97
N TRP A 61 -1.46 10.00 4.91
CA TRP A 61 -2.27 11.20 4.62
C TRP A 61 -1.57 12.21 3.70
N GLN A 62 -0.26 12.06 3.49
CA GLN A 62 0.52 12.88 2.56
C GLN A 62 0.82 12.14 1.25
N ASP A 63 0.45 10.87 1.12
CA ASP A 63 0.74 10.08 -0.06
C ASP A 63 -0.24 8.92 -0.27
N GLU A 64 -1.06 9.06 -1.30
CA GLU A 64 -2.08 8.12 -1.73
C GLU A 64 -1.54 6.74 -2.11
N ALA A 65 -0.25 6.65 -2.51
CA ALA A 65 0.33 5.37 -2.88
C ALA A 65 0.48 4.43 -1.68
N VAL A 66 0.60 4.98 -0.46
CA VAL A 66 0.64 4.19 0.77
C VAL A 66 -0.66 3.40 0.93
N ASP A 67 -1.82 4.03 0.73
CA ASP A 67 -3.11 3.35 0.88
C ASP A 67 -3.29 2.22 -0.14
N VAL A 68 -2.88 2.46 -1.39
CA VAL A 68 -3.00 1.49 -2.49
C VAL A 68 -2.06 0.30 -2.28
N VAL A 69 -0.80 0.53 -1.92
CA VAL A 69 0.16 -0.55 -1.64
C VAL A 69 -0.29 -1.35 -0.41
N CYS A 70 -0.71 -0.67 0.66
CA CYS A 70 -1.05 -1.32 1.92
C CYS A 70 -2.46 -1.95 1.94
N ALA A 71 -3.30 -1.70 0.95
CA ALA A 71 -4.54 -2.45 0.75
C ALA A 71 -4.29 -3.96 0.61
N LEU A 72 -3.16 -4.38 0.03
CA LEU A 72 -2.79 -5.79 -0.11
C LEU A 72 -2.50 -6.47 1.23
N PHE A 73 -1.94 -5.71 2.18
CA PHE A 73 -1.75 -6.16 3.55
C PHE A 73 -3.10 -6.36 4.26
N ARG A 74 -4.00 -5.38 4.15
CA ARG A 74 -5.34 -5.40 4.76
C ARG A 74 -6.23 -6.53 4.23
N ARG A 75 -6.19 -6.83 2.92
CA ARG A 75 -6.94 -7.97 2.36
C ARG A 75 -6.55 -9.31 2.97
N ARG A 76 -5.26 -9.50 3.28
CA ARG A 76 -4.78 -10.70 3.99
C ARG A 76 -5.24 -10.75 5.44
N ALA A 77 -5.34 -9.59 6.11
CA ALA A 77 -5.89 -9.53 7.46
C ALA A 77 -7.40 -9.86 7.45
N LEU A 78 -8.16 -9.35 6.49
CA LEU A 78 -9.60 -9.66 6.33
C LEU A 78 -9.85 -11.15 6.03
N MET A 79 -9.01 -11.79 5.21
CA MET A 79 -9.09 -13.25 4.99
C MET A 79 -8.67 -14.11 6.20
N ARG A 80 -8.13 -13.48 7.26
CA ARG A 80 -7.80 -14.12 8.55
C ARG A 80 -8.76 -13.73 9.67
N GLN A 81 -9.67 -12.79 9.43
CA GLN A 81 -10.72 -12.43 10.38
C GLN A 81 -11.92 -13.34 10.12
N PRO A 82 -12.59 -13.89 11.18
CA PRO A 82 -13.94 -14.38 10.99
C PRO A 82 -14.79 -13.22 10.43
N MET A 83 -15.68 -13.53 9.49
CA MET A 83 -16.62 -12.54 8.95
C MET A 83 -17.22 -11.73 10.11
N PRO A 84 -17.33 -10.39 10.01
CA PRO A 84 -18.11 -9.64 10.98
C PRO A 84 -19.51 -10.26 10.97
N LYS A 85 -19.93 -10.82 12.12
CA LYS A 85 -21.32 -11.21 12.32
C LYS A 85 -22.14 -9.97 11.97
N ALA A 86 -23.07 -10.13 11.03
CA ALA A 86 -24.01 -9.07 10.68
C ALA A 86 -24.56 -8.50 11.99
N LEU A 87 -24.47 -7.17 12.13
CA LEU A 87 -25.16 -6.43 13.17
C LEU A 87 -26.65 -6.66 12.91
N GLY A 88 -27.22 -7.64 13.61
CA GLY A 88 -28.64 -7.92 13.60
C GLY A 88 -29.34 -6.91 14.50
N GLU A 89 -30.31 -6.22 13.92
CA GLU A 89 -31.46 -5.65 14.62
C GLU A 89 -32.43 -6.76 15.05
#